data_AF-A0A7C5F3P7-F1
#
_entry.id   AF-A0A7C5F3P7-F1
#
_cell.length_a   1.000
_cell.length_b   1.000
_cell.length_c   1.000
_cell.angle_alpha   90.00
_cell.angle_beta   90.00
_cell.angle_gamma   90.00
#
_symmetry.space_group_name_H-M   'P 1'
#
loop_
_entity.id
_entity.type
_entity.pdbx_description
1 polymer ?
#
loop_
_entity_poly.entity_id
_entity_poly.type
_entity_poly.pdbx_seq_one_letter_code
_entity_poly.pdbx_strand_id
1 'polypeptide(L)'
;ADIVLAPHATEDVAKYRDQFRRRVNRGQCYHQPYLGCREFVASFGPPDGTEQPIDVTDDLGRMLFDLDYARDKSGRGTPRFFRARLEGGILLVPPELYRKEA
;
A
#
# COMPACT_ATOMS: atom_id res chain seq x y z
N ALA A 1 2.71 -11.24 2.04
CA ALA A 1 2.78 -9.90 2.65
C ALA A 1 3.70 -10.00 3.84
N ASP A 2 4.95 -9.58 3.66
CA ASP A 2 5.96 -9.62 4.71
C ASP A 2 5.74 -8.43 5.62
N ILE A 3 5.42 -8.69 6.89
CA ILE A 3 5.26 -7.63 7.90
C ILE A 3 6.65 -7.26 8.41
N VAL A 4 7.05 -6.01 8.21
CA VAL A 4 8.27 -5.45 8.81
C VAL A 4 7.90 -4.72 10.09
N LEU A 5 8.35 -5.24 11.23
CA LEU A 5 8.07 -4.65 12.54
C LEU A 5 8.93 -3.40 12.76
N ALA A 6 8.32 -2.35 13.29
CA ALA A 6 9.05 -1.19 13.80
C ALA A 6 9.83 -1.57 15.07
N PRO A 7 10.91 -0.87 15.44
CA PRO A 7 11.74 -1.22 16.60
C PRO A 7 11.00 -1.34 17.93
N HIS A 8 9.88 -0.61 18.10
CA HIS A 8 9.06 -0.62 19.30
C HIS A 8 7.97 -1.71 19.29
N ALA A 9 7.77 -2.39 18.16
CA ALA A 9 6.81 -3.46 18.00
C ALA A 9 7.48 -4.79 18.37
N THR A 10 7.43 -5.13 19.66
CA THR A 10 8.19 -6.25 20.25
C THR A 10 7.42 -7.58 20.29
N GLU A 11 6.17 -7.59 19.83
CA GLU A 11 5.32 -8.77 19.89
C GLU A 11 5.47 -9.66 18.65
N ASP A 12 4.88 -10.86 18.69
CA ASP A 12 4.88 -11.76 17.53
C ASP A 12 4.18 -11.14 16.31
N VAL A 13 4.77 -11.31 15.13
CA VAL A 13 4.23 -10.84 13.84
C VAL A 13 2.78 -11.27 13.61
N ALA A 14 2.42 -12.49 14.02
CA ALA A 14 1.07 -13.03 13.92
C ALA A 14 0.05 -12.16 14.68
N LYS A 15 0.43 -11.61 15.84
CA LYS A 15 -0.44 -10.71 16.62
C LYS A 15 -0.85 -9.50 15.78
N TYR A 16 0.10 -8.86 15.11
CA TYR A 16 -0.17 -7.67 14.29
C TYR A 16 -0.97 -8.01 13.03
N ARG A 17 -0.63 -9.11 12.35
CA ARG A 17 -1.38 -9.63 11.20
C ARG A 17 -2.84 -9.88 11.55
N ASP A 18 -3.09 -10.53 12.68
CA ASP A 18 -4.43 -10.93 13.08
C ASP A 18 -5.24 -9.73 13.59
N GLN A 19 -4.59 -8.73 14.20
CA GLN A 19 -5.22 -7.43 14.47
C GLN A 19 -5.68 -6.74 13.19
N PHE A 20 -4.84 -6.69 12.15
CA PHE A 20 -5.22 -6.12 10.86
C PHE A 20 -6.41 -6.85 10.23
N ARG A 21 -6.36 -8.18 10.16
CA ARG A 21 -7.44 -9.01 9.60
C ARG A 21 -8.77 -8.80 10.31
N ARG A 22 -8.79 -8.79 11.65
CA ARG A 22 -10.03 -8.51 12.41
C ARG A 22 -10.61 -7.13 12.11
N ARG A 23 -9.76 -6.13 11.92
CA ARG A 23 -10.19 -4.76 11.58
C ARG A 23 -10.78 -4.70 10.18
N VAL A 24 -10.12 -5.30 9.19
CA VAL A 24 -10.64 -5.42 7.82
C VAL A 24 -12.01 -6.11 7.81
N ASN A 25 -12.14 -7.26 8.48
CA ASN A 25 -13.40 -8.01 8.52
C ASN A 25 -14.55 -7.28 9.22
N ARG A 26 -14.26 -6.32 10.10
CA ARG A 26 -15.25 -5.53 10.82
C ARG A 26 -15.47 -4.14 10.22
N GLY A 27 -14.76 -3.78 9.14
CA GLY A 27 -14.74 -2.41 8.61
C GLY A 27 -14.18 -1.38 9.58
N GLN A 28 -13.34 -1.79 10.54
CA GLN A 28 -12.78 -0.89 11.56
C GLN A 28 -11.47 -0.26 11.09
N CYS A 29 -11.35 1.06 11.20
CA CYS A 29 -10.14 1.81 10.88
C CYS A 29 -9.89 2.90 11.93
N TYR A 30 -8.63 3.34 12.06
CA TYR A 30 -8.31 4.48 12.94
C TYR A 30 -8.71 5.80 12.29
N HIS A 31 -8.46 5.93 10.98
CA HIS A 31 -8.96 7.00 10.13
C HIS A 31 -9.67 6.38 8.93
N GLN A 32 -10.77 7.00 8.51
CA GLN A 32 -11.48 6.59 7.30
C GLN A 32 -10.52 6.66 6.11
N PRO A 33 -10.31 5.56 5.36
CA PRO A 33 -9.47 5.59 4.17
C PRO A 33 -10.15 6.39 3.05
N TYR A 34 -9.33 6.89 2.14
CA TYR A 34 -9.75 7.72 1.02
C TYR A 34 -8.87 7.50 -0.21
N LEU A 35 -9.43 7.74 -1.39
CA LEU A 35 -8.76 7.59 -2.69
C LEU A 35 -8.08 8.90 -3.08
N GLY A 36 -6.86 9.12 -2.57
CA GLY A 36 -6.03 10.29 -2.88
C GLY A 36 -6.40 11.53 -2.06
N CYS A 37 -7.63 12.03 -2.18
CA CYS A 37 -8.12 13.21 -1.47
C CYS A 37 -9.20 12.84 -0.44
N ARG A 38 -9.34 13.61 0.65
CA ARG A 38 -10.21 13.29 1.80
C ARG A 38 -11.71 13.26 1.45
N GLU A 39 -12.07 13.94 0.38
CA GLU A 39 -13.41 14.04 -0.20
C GLU A 39 -13.86 12.71 -0.81
N PHE A 40 -12.93 11.83 -1.19
CA PHE A 40 -13.21 10.57 -1.84
C PHE A 40 -13.07 9.40 -0.86
N VAL A 41 -14.08 9.24 0.00
CA VAL A 41 -14.13 8.16 0.99
C VAL A 41 -14.03 6.79 0.32
N ALA A 42 -13.14 5.93 0.85
CA ALA A 42 -12.97 4.57 0.38
C ALA A 42 -13.69 3.57 1.30
N SER A 43 -14.42 2.64 0.68
CA SER A 43 -14.93 1.43 1.32
C SER A 43 -13.91 0.31 1.19
N PHE A 44 -13.81 -0.57 2.19
CA PHE A 44 -12.88 -1.70 2.18
C PHE A 44 -13.47 -2.92 2.89
N GLY A 45 -12.99 -4.11 2.52
CA GLY A 45 -13.40 -5.39 3.09
C GLY A 45 -12.45 -6.50 2.67
N PRO A 46 -12.66 -7.73 3.17
CA PRO A 46 -11.95 -8.89 2.65
C PRO A 46 -12.35 -9.12 1.18
N PRO A 47 -11.44 -9.63 0.33
CA PRO A 47 -11.80 -10.06 -1.02
C PRO A 47 -12.84 -11.19 -0.93
N ASP A 48 -13.79 -11.19 -1.85
CA ASP A 48 -14.81 -12.24 -1.97
C ASP A 48 -14.33 -13.43 -2.81
N GLY A 49 -13.18 -13.29 -3.50
CA GLY A 49 -12.55 -14.32 -4.31
C GLY A 49 -13.11 -14.41 -5.73
N THR A 50 -14.07 -13.54 -6.08
CA THR A 50 -14.65 -13.44 -7.42
C THR A 50 -14.00 -12.33 -8.25
N GLU A 51 -13.09 -11.55 -7.67
CA GLU A 51 -12.42 -10.45 -8.34
C GLU A 51 -11.65 -10.96 -9.57
N GLN A 52 -11.89 -10.32 -10.71
CA GLN A 52 -11.20 -10.58 -11.97
C GLN A 52 -10.49 -9.31 -12.43
N PRO A 53 -9.22 -9.39 -12.87
CA PRO A 53 -8.57 -8.25 -13.49
C PRO A 53 -9.24 -7.91 -14.82
N ILE A 54 -9.14 -6.65 -15.23
CA ILE A 54 -9.56 -6.21 -16.56
C ILE A 54 -8.59 -6.75 -17.62
N ASP A 55 -9.07 -7.10 -18.81
CA ASP A 55 -8.19 -7.57 -19.90
C ASP A 55 -7.52 -6.38 -20.61
N VAL A 56 -6.64 -5.68 -19.90
CA VAL A 56 -5.91 -4.51 -20.39
C VAL A 56 -4.43 -4.69 -20.17
N THR A 57 -3.66 -4.59 -21.26
CA THR A 57 -2.20 -4.52 -21.22
C THR A 57 -1.78 -3.16 -21.79
N ASP A 58 -1.13 -2.34 -20.96
CA ASP A 58 -0.80 -0.96 -21.32
C ASP A 58 0.47 -0.46 -20.60
N ASP A 59 1.22 0.43 -21.23
CA ASP A 59 2.33 1.16 -20.63
C ASP A 59 1.82 2.50 -20.09
N LEU A 60 1.58 2.55 -18.78
CA LEU A 60 1.11 3.75 -18.09
C LEU A 60 2.21 4.82 -17.95
N GLY A 61 3.44 4.50 -18.34
CA GLY A 61 4.58 5.39 -18.28
C GLY A 61 5.08 5.61 -16.86
N ARG A 62 5.58 6.82 -16.59
CA ARG A 62 6.19 7.15 -15.29
C ARG A 62 5.10 7.46 -14.25
N MET A 63 5.01 6.65 -13.20
CA MET A 63 4.07 6.83 -12.09
C MET A 63 4.79 7.03 -10.76
N LEU A 64 4.15 7.76 -9.85
CA LEU A 64 4.62 7.91 -8.47
C LEU A 64 4.57 6.55 -7.77
N PHE A 65 5.68 6.16 -7.15
CA PHE A 65 5.79 4.95 -6.33
C PHE A 65 5.52 5.27 -4.86
N ASP A 66 6.35 6.12 -4.26
CA ASP A 66 6.29 6.49 -2.84
C ASP A 66 7.00 7.83 -2.59
N LEU A 67 6.90 8.36 -1.38
CA LEU A 67 7.58 9.57 -0.90
C LEU A 67 8.63 9.20 0.16
N ASP A 68 9.88 9.59 -0.08
CA ASP A 68 10.93 9.52 0.94
C ASP A 68 10.88 10.75 1.84
N TYR A 69 10.31 10.56 3.04
CA TYR A 69 10.20 11.63 4.02
C TYR A 69 11.50 11.86 4.78
N ALA A 70 11.90 13.13 4.90
CA ALA A 70 13.02 13.56 5.71
C ALA A 70 12.78 13.25 7.21
N ARG A 71 13.82 12.75 7.90
CA ARG A 71 13.76 12.40 9.33
C ARG A 71 13.78 13.61 10.27
N ASP A 72 13.91 14.82 9.73
CA ASP A 72 14.01 16.09 10.45
C ASP A 72 12.66 16.66 10.94
N LYS A 73 11.58 15.89 10.79
CA LYS A 73 10.19 16.30 11.11
C LYS A 73 9.68 17.49 10.30
N SER A 74 10.36 17.91 9.24
CA SER A 74 9.92 19.00 8.36
C SER A 74 8.69 18.63 7.53
N GLY A 75 8.40 17.34 7.39
CA GLY A 75 7.37 16.82 6.47
C GLY A 75 7.78 16.84 5.01
N ARG A 76 9.03 17.22 4.68
CA ARG A 76 9.54 17.21 3.31
C ARG A 76 9.61 15.78 2.78
N GLY A 77 8.94 15.51 1.66
CA GLY A 77 8.97 14.23 0.97
C GLY A 77 9.58 14.35 -0.43
N THR A 78 10.54 13.49 -0.76
CA THR A 78 11.10 13.39 -2.11
C THR A 78 10.35 12.30 -2.89
N PRO A 79 9.74 12.61 -4.05
CA PRO A 79 9.00 11.62 -4.80
C PRO A 79 9.90 10.62 -5.53
N ARG A 80 9.60 9.34 -5.34
CA ARG A 80 10.18 8.23 -6.09
C ARG A 80 9.21 7.80 -7.17
N PHE A 81 9.72 7.50 -8.35
CA PHE A 81 8.91 7.11 -9.50
C PHE A 81 9.38 5.78 -10.06
N PHE A 82 8.48 5.07 -10.72
CA PHE A 82 8.77 3.86 -11.48
C PHE A 82 8.03 3.87 -12.81
N ARG A 83 8.45 3.00 -13.74
CA ARG A 83 7.72 2.79 -15.00
C ARG A 83 6.62 1.77 -14.77
N ALA A 84 5.38 2.23 -14.73
CA ALA A 84 4.22 1.39 -14.49
C ALA A 84 3.73 0.76 -15.79
N ARG A 85 3.48 -0.55 -15.75
CA ARG A 85 2.91 -1.31 -16.87
C ARG A 85 1.82 -2.22 -16.34
N LEU A 86 0.68 -2.24 -17.01
CA LEU A 86 -0.37 -3.23 -16.80
C LEU A 86 -0.13 -4.42 -17.73
N GLU A 87 -0.25 -5.61 -17.19
CA GLU A 87 -0.25 -6.87 -17.95
C GLU A 87 -1.53 -7.63 -17.59
N GLY A 88 -2.48 -7.73 -18.51
CA GLY A 88 -3.78 -8.36 -18.25
C GLY A 88 -4.49 -7.80 -17.01
N GLY A 89 -4.47 -6.47 -16.84
CA GLY A 89 -5.09 -5.75 -15.72
C GLY A 89 -4.30 -5.81 -14.40
N ILE A 90 -3.13 -6.44 -14.40
CA ILE A 90 -2.28 -6.57 -13.21
C ILE A 90 -1.13 -5.56 -13.30
N LEU A 91 -1.01 -4.69 -12.29
CA LEU A 91 0.14 -3.81 -12.11
C LEU A 91 1.13 -4.47 -11.16
N LEU A 92 2.23 -4.99 -11.69
CA LEU A 92 3.32 -5.52 -10.87
C LEU A 92 4.20 -4.37 -10.38
N VAL A 93 4.29 -4.21 -9.06
CA VAL A 93 5.19 -3.24 -8.43
C VAL A 93 6.46 -3.97 -7.99
N PRO A 94 7.64 -3.67 -8.57
CA PRO A 94 8.85 -4.44 -8.29
C PRO A 94 9.25 -4.43 -6.80
N PRO A 95 9.44 -5.59 -6.15
CA PRO A 95 9.73 -5.67 -4.71
C PRO A 95 10.96 -4.88 -4.26
N GLU A 96 11.96 -4.76 -5.12
CA GLU A 96 13.18 -4.01 -4.87
C GLU A 96 12.95 -2.52 -4.62
N LEU A 97 11.86 -1.94 -5.15
CA LEU A 97 11.52 -0.54 -4.89
C LEU A 97 11.18 -0.30 -3.42
N TYR A 98 10.68 -1.31 -2.71
CA TYR A 98 10.40 -1.21 -1.27
C TYR A 98 11.66 -1.21 -0.40
N ARG A 99 12.84 -1.56 -0.95
CA ARG A 99 14.10 -1.37 -0.23
C ARG A 99 14.35 0.14 -0.10
N LYS A 100 14.45 0.60 1.14
CA LYS A 100 14.97 1.93 1.45
C LYS A 100 16.48 1.79 1.59
N GLU A 101 17.24 2.54 0.79
CA GLU A 101 18.67 2.70 1.04
C GLU A 101 18.83 3.37 2.41
N ALA A 102 19.72 2.80 3.24
CA ALA A 102 19.83 3.11 4.67
C ALA A 102 20.34 4.52 4.94
#